data_AF-A0A5D3AYH3-F1
#
_entry.id   AF-A0A5D3AYH3-F1
#
_cell.length_a   1.000
_cell.length_b   1.000
_cell.length_c   1.000
_cell.angle_alpha   90.00
_cell.angle_beta   90.00
_cell.angle_gamma   90.00
#
_symmetry.space_group_name_H-M   'P 1'
#
loop_
_entity.id
_entity.type
_entity.pdbx_description
1 polymer ?
#
loop_
_entity_poly.entity_id
_entity_poly.type
_entity_poly.pdbx_seq_one_letter_code
_entity_poly.pdbx_strand_id
1 'polypeptide(L)'
;MSATADRSAISRHATRITNTFMTSLNNDLAANRYGEEESAILRQSRSSINEVLNHTVSVALKYDMDFKERKGETAGSMDNVEFTSTVITPAAGVGVMMSGYLSGDGWSGSTSTIRVPLARLP
;
A
#
# COMPACT_ATOMS: atom_id res chain seq x y z
N MET A 1 3.30 29.77 -2.56
CA MET A 1 2.09 28.93 -2.58
C MET A 1 2.35 27.76 -1.65
N SER A 2 1.72 27.74 -0.48
CA SER A 2 1.83 26.60 0.44
C SER A 2 1.06 25.45 -0.19
N ALA A 3 1.73 24.32 -0.46
CA ALA A 3 1.06 23.12 -0.91
C ALA A 3 0.28 22.56 0.28
N THR A 4 -0.91 23.10 0.53
CA THR A 4 -1.88 22.49 1.43
C THR A 4 -2.22 21.14 0.80
N ALA A 5 -1.68 20.05 1.34
CA ALA A 5 -2.04 18.72 0.90
C ALA A 5 -3.58 18.59 0.98
N ASP A 6 -4.21 18.41 -0.18
CA ASP A 6 -5.67 18.39 -0.27
C ASP A 6 -6.18 17.06 0.29
N ARG A 7 -6.77 17.12 1.49
CA ARG A 7 -7.37 15.96 2.17
C ARG A 7 -8.40 15.25 1.29
N SER A 8 -9.08 15.98 0.38
CA SER A 8 -10.05 15.40 -0.54
C SER A 8 -9.41 14.51 -1.60
N ALA A 9 -8.11 14.67 -1.85
CA ALA A 9 -7.35 13.88 -2.82
C ALA A 9 -6.79 12.57 -2.25
N ILE A 10 -6.86 12.32 -0.93
CA ILE A 10 -6.28 11.12 -0.29
C ILE A 10 -6.72 9.83 -0.99
N SER A 11 -8.02 9.67 -1.25
CA SER A 11 -8.56 8.47 -1.91
C SER A 11 -7.99 8.27 -3.33
N ARG A 12 -7.79 9.36 -4.06
CA ARG A 12 -7.18 9.35 -5.40
C ARG A 12 -5.71 8.90 -5.31
N HIS A 13 -4.94 9.47 -4.39
CA HIS A 13 -3.54 9.10 -4.19
C HIS A 13 -3.37 7.67 -3.69
N ALA A 14 -4.20 7.22 -2.74
CA ALA A 14 -4.20 5.85 -2.26
C ALA A 14 -4.50 4.87 -3.41
N THR A 15 -5.48 5.18 -4.25
CA THR A 15 -5.80 4.39 -5.45
C THR A 15 -4.62 4.33 -6.42
N ARG A 16 -3.97 5.47 -6.71
CA ARG A 16 -2.75 5.50 -7.54
C ARG A 16 -1.65 4.61 -6.97
N ILE A 17 -1.31 4.80 -5.69
CA ILE A 17 -0.24 4.07 -5.00
C ILE A 17 -0.52 2.56 -5.03
N THR A 18 -1.73 2.15 -4.67
CA THR A 18 -2.12 0.75 -4.68
C THR A 18 -2.08 0.17 -6.10
N ASN A 19 -2.57 0.89 -7.11
CA ASN A 19 -2.52 0.41 -8.51
C ASN A 19 -1.09 0.23 -9.02
N THR A 20 -0.16 1.13 -8.64
CA THR A 20 1.26 0.97 -8.95
C THR A 20 1.82 -0.29 -8.31
N PHE A 21 1.55 -0.52 -7.02
CA PHE A 21 1.96 -1.75 -6.34
C PHE A 21 1.39 -3.01 -7.01
N MET A 22 0.08 -3.01 -7.31
CA MET A 22 -0.57 -4.16 -7.95
C MET A 22 0.00 -4.44 -9.34
N THR A 23 0.40 -3.40 -10.08
CA THR A 23 1.11 -3.56 -11.37
C THR A 23 2.46 -4.25 -11.16
N SER A 24 3.26 -3.81 -10.18
CA SER A 24 4.54 -4.45 -9.85
C SER A 24 4.36 -5.91 -9.44
N LEU A 25 3.38 -6.20 -8.58
CA LEU A 25 3.07 -7.57 -8.15
C LEU A 25 2.68 -8.46 -9.34
N ASN A 26 1.88 -7.96 -10.28
CA ASN A 26 1.54 -8.71 -11.49
C ASN A 26 2.77 -8.97 -12.38
N ASN A 27 3.68 -8.00 -12.49
CA ASN A 27 4.93 -8.18 -13.23
C ASN A 27 5.83 -9.24 -12.57
N ASP A 28 5.95 -9.23 -11.25
CA ASP A 28 6.72 -10.24 -10.50
C ASP A 28 6.12 -11.65 -10.66
N LEU A 29 4.79 -11.76 -10.63
CA LEU A 29 4.07 -13.00 -10.91
C LEU A 29 4.25 -13.48 -12.36
N ALA A 30 4.34 -12.58 -13.33
CA ALA A 30 4.61 -12.91 -14.72
C ALA A 30 6.08 -13.32 -14.96
N ALA A 31 6.99 -12.78 -14.16
CA ALA A 31 8.41 -13.10 -14.19
C ALA A 31 8.79 -14.35 -13.35
N ASN A 32 7.80 -15.07 -12.81
CA ASN A 32 7.98 -16.26 -11.96
C ASN A 32 8.93 -16.02 -10.76
N ARG A 33 8.82 -14.85 -10.11
CA ARG A 33 9.62 -14.52 -8.92
C ARG A 33 9.17 -15.22 -7.64
N TYR A 34 8.03 -15.90 -7.68
CA TYR A 34 7.45 -16.68 -6.59
C TYR A 34 7.31 -18.13 -7.02
N GLY A 35 7.36 -19.07 -6.05
CA GLY A 35 7.03 -20.46 -6.31
C GLY A 35 5.59 -20.63 -6.83
N GLU A 36 5.26 -21.82 -7.36
CA GLU A 36 3.91 -22.08 -7.91
C GLU A 36 2.81 -21.91 -6.86
N GLU A 37 3.02 -22.46 -5.66
CA GLU A 37 2.07 -22.36 -4.54
C GLU A 37 1.90 -20.91 -4.07
N GLU A 38 3.00 -20.19 -3.88
CA GLU A 38 3.01 -18.78 -3.50
C GLU A 38 2.30 -17.91 -4.54
N SER A 39 2.58 -18.16 -5.82
CA SER A 39 1.93 -17.50 -6.95
C SER A 39 0.42 -17.73 -6.97
N ALA A 40 -0.02 -18.96 -6.67
CA ALA A 40 -1.44 -19.29 -6.59
C ALA A 40 -2.14 -18.51 -5.46
N ILE A 41 -1.52 -18.45 -4.27
CA ILE A 41 -2.04 -17.71 -3.12
C ILE A 41 -2.12 -16.20 -3.43
N LEU A 42 -1.09 -15.63 -4.05
CA LEU A 42 -1.06 -14.21 -4.43
C LEU A 42 -2.14 -13.87 -5.46
N ARG A 43 -2.34 -14.74 -6.46
CA ARG A 43 -3.41 -14.57 -7.47
C ARG A 43 -4.79 -14.66 -6.83
N GLN A 44 -5.01 -15.62 -5.93
CA GLN A 44 -6.27 -15.77 -5.21
C GLN A 44 -6.55 -14.58 -4.29
N SER A 45 -5.52 -14.02 -3.66
CA SER A 45 -5.66 -12.92 -2.70
C SER A 45 -5.68 -11.54 -3.35
N ARG A 46 -5.63 -11.44 -4.69
CA ARG A 46 -5.38 -10.18 -5.40
C ARG A 46 -6.39 -9.06 -5.09
N SER A 47 -7.68 -9.40 -5.00
CA SER A 47 -8.73 -8.43 -4.64
C SER A 47 -8.56 -7.95 -3.20
N SER A 48 -8.35 -8.88 -2.26
CA SER A 48 -8.13 -8.57 -0.85
C SER A 48 -6.84 -7.76 -0.63
N ILE A 49 -5.76 -8.05 -1.36
CA ILE A 49 -4.53 -7.25 -1.30
C ILE A 49 -4.81 -5.81 -1.72
N ASN A 50 -5.51 -5.63 -2.85
CA ASN A 50 -5.86 -4.29 -3.35
C ASN A 50 -6.69 -3.52 -2.33
N GLU A 51 -7.77 -4.12 -1.82
CA GLU A 51 -8.68 -3.48 -0.87
C GLU A 51 -7.98 -3.12 0.44
N VAL A 52 -7.29 -4.09 1.06
CA VAL A 52 -6.59 -3.88 2.34
C VAL A 52 -5.48 -2.85 2.17
N LEU A 53 -4.68 -2.93 1.10
CA LEU A 53 -3.60 -1.98 0.89
C LEU A 53 -4.13 -0.57 0.62
N ASN A 54 -5.17 -0.41 -0.21
CA ASN A 54 -5.80 0.89 -0.45
C ASN A 54 -6.31 1.54 0.84
N HIS A 55 -6.98 0.75 1.69
CA HIS A 55 -7.44 1.21 2.99
C HIS A 55 -6.26 1.61 3.90
N THR A 56 -5.24 0.76 4.03
CA THR A 56 -4.05 1.05 4.85
C THR A 56 -3.31 2.30 4.37
N VAL A 57 -3.09 2.45 3.07
CA VAL A 57 -2.45 3.64 2.49
C VAL A 57 -3.28 4.88 2.78
N SER A 58 -4.60 4.83 2.60
CA SER A 58 -5.49 5.95 2.90
C SER A 58 -5.40 6.39 4.37
N VAL A 59 -5.39 5.44 5.30
CA VAL A 59 -5.26 5.70 6.73
C VAL A 59 -3.89 6.30 7.07
N ALA A 60 -2.81 5.74 6.49
CA ALA A 60 -1.46 6.24 6.72
C ALA A 60 -1.26 7.67 6.19
N LEU A 61 -1.77 7.96 4.99
CA LEU A 61 -1.75 9.30 4.41
C LEU A 61 -2.49 10.31 5.30
N LYS A 62 -3.70 9.95 5.73
CA LYS A 62 -4.51 10.79 6.63
C LYS A 62 -3.81 11.03 7.97
N TYR A 63 -3.23 9.99 8.56
CA TYR A 63 -2.55 10.08 9.85
C TYR A 63 -1.35 11.02 9.81
N ASP A 64 -0.50 10.92 8.78
CA ASP A 64 0.67 11.79 8.65
C ASP A 64 0.29 13.26 8.46
N MET A 65 -0.77 13.53 7.67
CA MET A 65 -1.31 14.88 7.53
C MET A 65 -1.82 15.43 8.87
N ASP A 66 -2.67 14.65 9.56
CA ASP A 66 -3.20 15.03 10.87
C ASP A 66 -2.07 15.28 11.88
N PHE A 67 -1.00 14.48 11.83
CA PHE A 67 0.15 14.59 12.71
C PHE A 67 0.98 15.85 12.44
N LYS A 68 1.27 16.15 11.17
CA LYS A 68 2.02 17.36 10.77
C LYS A 68 1.25 18.62 11.09
N GLU A 69 -0.05 18.65 10.79
CA GLU A 69 -0.90 19.80 11.13
C GLU A 69 -0.90 20.08 12.64
N ARG A 70 -0.97 19.03 13.49
CA ARG A 70 -0.87 19.18 14.96
C ARG A 70 0.47 19.75 15.42
N LYS A 71 1.54 19.54 14.65
CA LYS A 71 2.86 20.12 14.91
C LYS A 71 3.06 21.50 14.31
N GLY A 72 2.07 22.04 13.59
CA GLY A 72 2.23 23.28 12.81
C GLY A 72 3.09 23.09 11.56
N GLU A 73 3.35 21.85 11.15
CA GLU A 73 4.07 21.50 9.93
C GLU A 73 3.10 21.35 8.76
N THR A 74 3.54 21.65 7.55
CA THR A 74 2.76 21.41 6.34
C THR A 74 3.06 20.00 5.82
N ALA A 75 2.02 19.21 5.55
CA ALA A 75 2.20 17.95 4.84
C ALA A 75 2.73 18.21 3.41
N GLY A 76 3.66 17.37 2.95
CA GLY A 76 4.20 17.43 1.60
C GLY A 76 3.17 17.00 0.55
N SER A 77 3.49 17.19 -0.74
CA SER A 77 2.62 16.70 -1.82
C SER A 77 2.52 15.18 -1.80
N MET A 78 1.31 14.65 -2.07
CA MET A 78 1.06 13.22 -2.24
C MET A 78 1.31 12.72 -3.68
N ASP A 79 1.70 13.60 -4.60
CA ASP A 79 1.89 13.26 -6.02
C ASP A 79 2.97 12.20 -6.22
N ASN A 80 4.08 12.35 -5.50
CA ASN A 80 5.27 11.49 -5.60
C ASN A 80 5.34 10.43 -4.49
N VAL A 81 4.28 10.25 -3.71
CA VAL A 81 4.25 9.22 -2.67
C VAL A 81 4.08 7.85 -3.30
N GLU A 82 4.83 6.88 -2.83
CA GLU A 82 4.80 5.48 -3.28
C GLU A 82 4.81 4.54 -2.08
N PHE A 83 4.26 3.34 -2.28
CA PHE A 83 4.37 2.25 -1.32
C PHE A 83 5.48 1.31 -1.78
N THR A 84 6.49 1.16 -0.94
CA THR A 84 7.58 0.19 -1.16
C THR A 84 7.37 -1.01 -0.27
N SER A 85 7.10 -2.17 -0.86
CA SER A 85 7.04 -3.43 -0.12
C SER A 85 8.45 -3.92 0.23
N THR A 86 8.67 -4.28 1.48
CA THR A 86 9.91 -4.90 1.98
C THR A 86 9.81 -6.41 2.05
N VAL A 87 8.64 -6.94 2.42
CA VAL A 87 8.38 -8.37 2.52
C VAL A 87 6.99 -8.66 1.98
N ILE A 88 6.87 -9.71 1.17
CA ILE A 88 5.60 -10.32 0.76
C ILE A 88 5.74 -11.82 1.01
N THR A 89 4.96 -12.34 1.96
CA THR A 89 5.00 -13.76 2.36
C THR A 89 3.60 -14.34 2.19
N PRO A 90 3.35 -15.06 1.08
CA PRO A 90 2.17 -15.88 0.92
C PRO A 90 2.25 -17.10 1.84
N ALA A 91 1.16 -17.44 2.50
CA ALA A 91 1.09 -18.60 3.38
C ALA A 91 -0.26 -19.32 3.22
N ALA A 92 -0.19 -20.62 2.92
CA ALA A 92 -1.36 -21.46 2.75
C ALA A 92 -2.24 -21.44 4.01
N GLY A 93 -3.56 -21.31 3.83
CA GLY A 93 -4.55 -21.24 4.92
C GLY A 93 -4.56 -19.94 5.73
N VAL A 94 -3.57 -19.05 5.54
CA VAL A 94 -3.41 -17.80 6.32
C VAL A 94 -3.61 -16.55 5.46
N GLY A 95 -3.17 -16.58 4.19
CA GLY A 95 -3.28 -15.45 3.27
C GLY A 95 -1.92 -14.88 2.90
N VAL A 96 -1.83 -13.57 2.84
CA VAL A 96 -0.61 -12.86 2.45
C VAL A 96 -0.23 -11.90 3.57
N MET A 97 0.96 -12.10 4.12
CA MET A 97 1.58 -11.09 4.99
C MET A 97 2.43 -10.17 4.13
N MET A 98 2.21 -8.87 4.23
CA MET A 98 3.03 -7.86 3.57
C MET A 98 3.58 -6.89 4.59
N SER A 99 4.76 -6.36 4.34
CA SER A 99 5.25 -5.18 5.05
C SER A 99 5.85 -4.21 4.07
N GLY A 100 5.80 -2.93 4.40
CA GLY A 100 6.35 -1.88 3.57
C GLY A 100 6.21 -0.52 4.22
N TYR A 101 6.57 0.52 3.48
CA TYR A 101 6.50 1.89 3.96
C TYR A 101 6.07 2.82 2.82
N LEU A 102 5.52 3.97 3.20
CA LEU A 102 5.25 5.07 2.28
C LEU A 102 6.46 6.00 2.22
N SER A 103 6.89 6.38 1.03
CA SER A 103 7.97 7.34 0.84
C SER A 103 7.66 8.30 -0.30
N GLY A 104 8.13 9.54 -0.21
CA GLY A 104 7.98 10.58 -1.22
C GLY A 104 8.43 11.95 -0.70
N ASP A 105 8.21 13.00 -1.49
CA ASP A 105 8.65 14.36 -1.15
C ASP A 105 7.95 14.89 0.11
N GLY A 106 8.72 14.99 1.20
CA GLY A 106 8.17 15.37 2.50
C GLY A 106 7.36 14.25 3.16
N TRP A 107 7.45 13.00 2.67
CA TRP A 107 6.79 11.81 3.22
C TRP A 107 7.84 10.75 3.58
N SER A 108 8.03 10.53 4.87
CA SER A 108 8.79 9.39 5.39
C SER A 108 7.88 8.61 6.32
N GLY A 109 7.06 7.74 5.74
CA GLY A 109 6.08 6.95 6.46
C GLY A 109 6.73 5.88 7.32
N SER A 110 6.08 5.57 8.45
CA SER A 110 6.46 4.45 9.30
C SER A 110 6.21 3.12 8.60
N THR A 111 7.11 2.15 8.80
CA THR A 111 6.92 0.77 8.34
C THR A 111 5.60 0.23 8.88
N SER A 112 4.74 -0.25 7.98
CA SER A 112 3.47 -0.87 8.30
C SER A 112 3.52 -2.34 7.93
N THR A 113 3.12 -3.21 8.87
CA THR A 113 2.86 -4.62 8.58
C THR A 113 1.38 -4.79 8.29
N ILE A 114 1.07 -5.30 7.11
CA ILE A 114 -0.26 -5.49 6.57
C ILE A 114 -0.53 -6.99 6.50
N ARG A 115 -1.61 -7.44 7.16
CA ARG A 115 -2.08 -8.82 7.04
C ARG A 115 -3.28 -8.84 6.11
N VAL A 116 -3.13 -9.51 4.97
CA VAL A 116 -4.21 -9.69 4.00
C VAL A 116 -4.75 -11.11 4.17
N PRO A 117 -6.00 -11.28 4.62
CA PRO A 117 -6.61 -12.61 4.66
C PRO A 117 -6.77 -13.18 3.25
N LEU A 118 -6.81 -14.51 3.12
CA LEU A 118 -7.24 -15.14 1.87
C LEU A 118 -8.62 -14.59 1.49
N ALA A 119 -8.79 -14.22 0.22
CA ALA A 119 -10.12 -13.95 -0.30
C ALA A 119 -11.01 -15.17 -0.03
N ARG A 120 -12.20 -14.95 0.57
CA ARG A 120 -13.18 -16.03 0.69
C ARG A 120 -13.50 -16.53 -0.71
N LEU A 121 -13.25 -17.80 -0.97
CA LEU A 121 -13.74 -18.43 -2.20
C LEU A 121 -15.28 -18.32 -2.20
N PRO A 122 -15.90 -17.88 -3.30
CA PRO A 122 -17.36 -17.87 -3.42
C PRO A 122 -17.94 -19.29 -3.34
#